data_AF-A0A7Y0M8X7-F1
#
_entry.id   AF-A0A7Y0M8X7-F1
#
_cell.length_a   1.000
_cell.length_b   1.000
_cell.length_c   1.000
_cell.angle_alpha   90.00
_cell.angle_beta   90.00
_cell.angle_gamma   90.00
#
_symmetry.space_group_name_H-M   'P 1'
#
loop_
_entity.id
_entity.type
_entity.pdbx_description
1 polymer ?
#
loop_
_entity_poly.entity_id
_entity_poly.type
_entity_poly.pdbx_seq_one_letter_code
_entity_poly.pdbx_strand_id
1 'polypeptide(L)'
;MIRILTICTGNVCRSPMAERLLQQKLDQIRPGVFDVRSAGIQALVNSPMDTRAAGLLHVLGGSSDGFAARQLHESHLADVDLVLAMSIEHRDRILNLMPRLLKRTFTVRELARMIEALESDPATEIPGGTSDEEVEYRWKRLPHLAALKRYQARVADQSEDEIVDPYRRDDSVYQQMVRDLVPAVERLVEFEARITPDLR
;
A
#
# COMPACT_ATOMS: atom_id res chain seq x y z
N MET A 1 11.36 8.33 9.72
CA MET A 1 10.84 7.15 9.02
C MET A 1 9.36 7.36 8.68
N ILE A 2 8.97 7.06 7.44
CA ILE A 2 7.61 7.17 6.92
C ILE A 2 6.83 5.90 7.29
N ARG A 3 5.64 6.07 7.86
CA ARG A 3 4.82 4.96 8.34
C ARG A 3 3.68 4.66 7.37
N ILE A 4 3.72 3.47 6.76
CA ILE A 4 2.70 2.99 5.83
C ILE A 4 1.98 1.79 6.45
N LEU A 5 0.65 1.82 6.46
CA LEU A 5 -0.16 0.72 6.97
C LEU A 5 -1.02 0.12 5.85
N THR A 6 -0.85 -1.16 5.56
CA THR A 6 -1.68 -1.90 4.59
C THR A 6 -2.79 -2.69 5.29
N ILE A 7 -4.02 -2.66 4.80
CA ILE A 7 -5.19 -3.22 5.51
C ILE A 7 -5.98 -4.18 4.63
N CYS A 8 -6.25 -5.38 5.15
CA CYS A 8 -7.23 -6.29 4.57
C CYS A 8 -8.18 -6.87 5.63
N THR A 9 -8.93 -7.94 5.31
CA THR A 9 -9.81 -8.60 6.28
C THR A 9 -9.02 -9.41 7.31
N GLY A 10 -8.44 -10.54 6.88
CA GLY A 10 -7.81 -11.53 7.78
C GLY A 10 -6.34 -11.27 8.10
N ASN A 11 -5.69 -10.34 7.40
CA ASN A 11 -4.24 -10.08 7.50
C ASN A 11 -3.34 -11.30 7.26
N VAL A 12 -3.75 -12.17 6.32
CA VAL A 12 -2.97 -13.38 5.96
C VAL A 12 -2.63 -13.51 4.47
N CYS A 13 -3.33 -12.78 3.57
CA CYS A 13 -3.09 -12.85 2.11
C CYS A 13 -2.66 -11.50 1.52
N ARG A 14 -3.64 -10.60 1.30
CA ARG A 14 -3.49 -9.35 0.54
C ARG A 14 -2.59 -8.31 1.21
N SER A 15 -2.96 -7.85 2.42
CA SER A 15 -2.18 -6.81 3.11
C SER A 15 -0.78 -7.26 3.52
N PRO A 16 -0.53 -8.51 3.96
CA PRO A 16 0.84 -8.98 4.20
C PRO A 16 1.69 -8.99 2.93
N MET A 17 1.14 -9.44 1.79
CA MET A 17 1.86 -9.40 0.52
C MET A 17 2.23 -7.95 0.14
N ALA A 18 1.29 -7.02 0.27
CA ALA A 18 1.54 -5.60 0.04
C ALA A 18 2.64 -5.05 0.97
N GLU A 19 2.58 -5.36 2.27
CA GLU A 19 3.59 -4.95 3.25
C GLU A 19 4.98 -5.44 2.86
N ARG A 20 5.12 -6.75 2.63
CA ARG A 20 6.42 -7.38 2.41
C ARG A 20 7.06 -6.90 1.10
N LEU A 21 6.27 -6.76 0.04
CA LEU A 21 6.76 -6.24 -1.24
C LEU A 21 7.13 -4.77 -1.17
N LEU A 22 6.29 -3.92 -0.56
CA LEU A 22 6.59 -2.49 -0.40
C LEU A 22 7.83 -2.29 0.48
N GLN A 23 7.90 -2.92 1.65
CA GLN A 23 9.05 -2.79 2.56
C GLN A 23 10.34 -3.16 1.84
N GLN A 24 10.39 -4.35 1.23
CA GLN A 24 11.58 -4.83 0.55
C GLN A 24 12.01 -3.90 -0.59
N LYS A 25 11.08 -3.53 -1.49
CA LYS A 25 11.42 -2.72 -2.66
C LYS A 25 11.79 -1.28 -2.26
N LEU A 26 11.14 -0.71 -1.25
CA LEU A 26 11.49 0.61 -0.72
C LEU A 26 12.82 0.58 0.02
N ASP A 27 13.14 -0.46 0.78
CA ASP A 27 14.45 -0.58 1.45
C ASP A 27 15.61 -0.72 0.45
N GLN A 28 15.38 -1.29 -0.73
CA GLN A 28 16.40 -1.36 -1.79
C GLN A 28 16.80 0.02 -2.31
N ILE A 29 15.86 0.98 -2.32
CA ILE A 29 16.11 2.33 -2.83
C ILE A 29 16.36 3.36 -1.71
N ARG A 30 15.79 3.13 -0.52
CA ARG A 30 15.74 4.04 0.63
C ARG A 30 15.82 3.26 1.95
N PRO A 31 16.95 2.61 2.23
CA PRO A 31 17.10 1.72 3.38
C PRO A 31 16.84 2.48 4.70
N GLY A 32 15.92 1.98 5.51
CA GLY A 32 15.63 2.55 6.84
C GLY A 32 14.80 3.84 6.82
N VAL A 33 14.29 4.26 5.66
CA VAL A 33 13.43 5.45 5.55
C VAL A 33 11.95 5.09 5.71
N PHE A 34 11.56 3.85 5.44
CA PHE A 34 10.16 3.38 5.48
C PHE A 34 9.94 2.31 6.55
N ASP A 35 8.80 2.42 7.26
CA ASP A 35 8.20 1.36 8.09
C ASP A 35 6.85 1.01 7.50
N VAL A 36 6.82 -0.07 6.74
CA VAL A 36 5.60 -0.63 6.17
C VAL A 36 5.15 -1.78 7.06
N ARG A 37 3.89 -1.72 7.48
CA ARG A 37 3.26 -2.77 8.28
C ARG A 37 1.87 -3.09 7.75
N SER A 38 1.31 -4.24 8.10
CA SER A 38 -0.06 -4.61 7.72
C SER A 38 -0.93 -4.95 8.90
N ALA A 39 -2.25 -4.79 8.79
CA ALA A 39 -3.19 -5.28 9.80
C ALA A 39 -4.50 -5.76 9.14
N GLY A 40 -5.37 -6.39 9.95
CA GLY A 40 -6.65 -6.94 9.51
C GLY A 40 -7.82 -6.35 10.29
N ILE A 41 -8.92 -6.01 9.61
CA ILE A 41 -10.14 -5.57 10.29
C ILE A 41 -10.83 -6.71 11.06
N GLN A 42 -10.59 -7.96 10.65
CA GLN A 42 -11.02 -9.20 11.30
C GLN A 42 -9.86 -10.20 11.21
N ALA A 43 -8.74 -9.85 11.85
CA ALA A 43 -7.49 -10.56 11.65
C ALA A 43 -7.52 -11.97 12.23
N LEU A 44 -6.84 -12.89 11.55
CA LEU A 44 -6.53 -14.22 12.08
C LEU A 44 -5.30 -14.12 12.98
N VAL A 45 -5.44 -13.43 14.12
CA VAL A 45 -4.32 -13.01 14.99
C VAL A 45 -3.33 -14.15 15.27
N ASN A 46 -2.03 -13.83 15.19
CA ASN A 46 -0.89 -14.75 15.35
C ASN A 46 -0.77 -15.84 14.27
N SER A 47 -1.64 -15.86 13.27
CA SER A 47 -1.49 -16.78 12.14
C SER A 47 -0.34 -16.34 11.24
N PRO A 48 0.41 -17.29 10.65
CA PRO A 48 1.35 -16.95 9.58
C PRO A 48 0.59 -16.44 8.35
N MET A 49 1.34 -15.97 7.34
CA MET A 49 0.75 -15.76 6.02
C MET A 49 0.14 -17.05 5.50
N ASP A 50 -0.95 -16.94 4.75
CA ASP A 50 -1.53 -18.05 4.01
C ASP A 50 -0.45 -18.68 3.11
N THR A 51 -0.35 -20.00 3.11
CA THR A 51 0.76 -20.72 2.48
C THR A 51 0.87 -20.46 0.98
N ARG A 52 -0.26 -20.27 0.28
CA ARG A 52 -0.27 -19.96 -1.15
C ARG A 52 0.13 -18.51 -1.40
N ALA A 53 -0.36 -17.57 -0.58
CA ALA A 53 0.07 -16.17 -0.66
C ALA A 53 1.57 -16.03 -0.35
N ALA A 54 2.08 -16.76 0.64
CA ALA A 54 3.49 -16.82 0.98
C ALA A 54 4.34 -17.40 -0.16
N GLY A 55 3.89 -18.50 -0.79
CA GLY A 55 4.57 -19.07 -1.96
C GLY A 55 4.68 -18.08 -3.12
N LEU A 56 3.61 -17.34 -3.42
CA LEU A 56 3.63 -16.29 -4.45
C LEU A 56 4.52 -15.11 -4.07
N LEU A 57 4.50 -14.70 -2.80
CA LEU A 57 5.39 -13.67 -2.29
C LEU A 57 6.86 -14.04 -2.50
N HIS A 58 7.25 -15.29 -2.22
CA HIS A 58 8.62 -15.78 -2.44
C HIS A 58 9.01 -15.74 -3.92
N VAL A 59 8.12 -16.11 -4.84
CA VAL A 59 8.35 -15.99 -6.29
C VAL A 59 8.59 -14.53 -6.72
N LEU A 60 7.91 -13.59 -6.07
CA LEU A 60 8.07 -12.15 -6.29
C LEU A 60 9.29 -11.55 -5.57
N GLY A 61 10.09 -12.39 -4.91
CA GLY A 61 11.33 -12.00 -4.23
C GLY A 61 11.18 -11.60 -2.76
N GLY A 62 9.96 -11.61 -2.20
CA GLY A 62 9.71 -11.27 -0.80
C GLY A 62 9.85 -12.45 0.16
N SER A 63 9.88 -12.16 1.46
CA SER A 63 9.89 -13.17 2.52
C SER A 63 8.67 -13.05 3.43
N SER A 64 8.13 -14.21 3.81
CA SER A 64 7.07 -14.35 4.82
C SER A 64 7.62 -14.61 6.23
N ASP A 65 8.94 -14.68 6.40
CA ASP A 65 9.58 -15.04 7.66
C ASP A 65 9.24 -14.06 8.78
N GLY A 66 9.00 -14.62 9.97
CA GLY A 66 8.61 -13.87 11.15
C GLY A 66 7.27 -13.13 11.02
N PHE A 67 6.47 -13.39 9.97
CA PHE A 67 5.15 -12.78 9.85
C PHE A 67 4.17 -13.40 10.84
N ALA A 68 3.43 -12.53 11.53
CA ALA A 68 2.27 -12.91 12.31
C ALA A 68 1.15 -11.89 12.05
N ALA A 69 -0.02 -12.39 11.67
CA ALA A 69 -1.19 -11.58 11.44
C ALA A 69 -1.60 -10.83 12.72
N ARG A 70 -2.01 -9.57 12.57
CA ARG A 70 -2.41 -8.71 13.70
C ARG A 70 -3.72 -7.98 13.44
N GLN A 71 -4.48 -7.81 14.51
CA GLN A 71 -5.74 -7.09 14.51
C GLN A 71 -5.50 -5.59 14.33
N LEU A 72 -6.32 -4.93 13.52
CA LEU A 72 -6.35 -3.48 13.43
C LEU A 72 -6.91 -2.90 14.73
N HIS A 73 -6.17 -1.97 15.32
CA HIS A 73 -6.55 -1.14 16.46
C HIS A 73 -6.27 0.32 16.12
N GLU A 74 -6.95 1.25 16.80
CA GLU A 74 -6.78 2.69 16.58
C GLU A 74 -5.33 3.17 16.86
N SER A 75 -4.63 2.51 17.79
CA SER A 75 -3.22 2.79 18.07
C SER A 75 -2.32 2.61 16.84
N HIS A 76 -2.64 1.68 15.94
CA HIS A 76 -1.90 1.48 14.68
C HIS A 76 -2.13 2.62 13.69
N LEU A 77 -3.23 3.36 13.83
CA LEU A 77 -3.60 4.48 12.98
C LEU A 77 -3.13 5.83 13.52
N ALA A 78 -2.70 5.89 14.79
CA ALA A 78 -2.43 7.14 15.49
C ALA A 78 -1.37 8.00 14.79
N ASP A 79 -0.28 7.37 14.34
CA ASP A 79 0.89 8.04 13.77
C ASP A 79 1.19 7.57 12.34
N VAL A 80 0.18 7.15 11.58
CA VAL A 80 0.37 6.71 10.21
C VAL A 80 0.43 7.90 9.24
N ASP A 81 1.37 7.85 8.30
CA ASP A 81 1.49 8.84 7.23
C ASP A 81 0.60 8.48 6.04
N LEU A 82 0.46 7.17 5.76
CA LEU A 82 -0.33 6.65 4.64
C LEU A 82 -0.97 5.29 4.98
N VAL A 83 -2.25 5.12 4.66
CA VAL A 83 -2.99 3.86 4.80
C VAL A 83 -3.45 3.35 3.43
N LEU A 84 -3.12 2.10 3.13
CA LEU A 84 -3.43 1.40 1.88
C LEU A 84 -4.42 0.26 2.14
N ALA A 85 -5.67 0.48 1.78
CA ALA A 85 -6.74 -0.51 1.85
C ALA A 85 -6.70 -1.46 0.64
N MET A 86 -7.05 -2.73 0.85
CA MET A 86 -7.16 -3.72 -0.23
C MET A 86 -8.56 -3.75 -0.86
N SER A 87 -9.55 -3.10 -0.24
CA SER A 87 -10.90 -2.91 -0.78
C SER A 87 -11.47 -1.55 -0.37
N ILE A 88 -12.56 -1.14 -1.03
CA ILE A 88 -13.36 0.02 -0.62
C ILE A 88 -13.92 -0.18 0.78
N GLU A 89 -14.42 -1.39 1.08
CA GLU A 89 -14.93 -1.74 2.42
C GLU A 89 -13.87 -1.53 3.52
N HIS A 90 -12.62 -1.92 3.27
CA HIS A 90 -11.53 -1.73 4.22
C HIS A 90 -11.26 -0.24 4.45
N ARG A 91 -11.21 0.56 3.38
CA ARG A 91 -11.07 2.02 3.45
C ARG A 91 -12.19 2.62 4.29
N ASP A 92 -13.44 2.27 4.01
CA ASP A 92 -14.60 2.80 4.71
C ASP A 92 -14.60 2.40 6.19
N ARG A 93 -14.17 1.17 6.52
CA ARG A 93 -13.99 0.73 7.91
C ARG A 93 -12.95 1.55 8.64
N ILE A 94 -11.81 1.87 8.01
CA ILE A 94 -10.77 2.73 8.59
C ILE A 94 -11.31 4.14 8.82
N LEU A 95 -12.04 4.70 7.86
CA LEU A 95 -12.59 6.06 7.95
C LEU A 95 -13.72 6.18 8.97
N ASN A 96 -14.49 5.11 9.20
CA ASN A 96 -15.46 5.04 10.28
C ASN A 96 -14.79 5.02 11.67
N LEU A 97 -13.61 4.38 11.79
CA LEU A 97 -12.83 4.36 13.03
C LEU A 97 -12.06 5.67 13.26
N MET A 98 -11.44 6.23 12.22
CA MET A 98 -10.60 7.42 12.32
C MET A 98 -10.86 8.39 11.14
N PRO A 99 -11.95 9.19 11.18
CA PRO A 99 -12.34 10.09 10.08
C PRO A 99 -11.25 11.08 9.67
N ARG A 100 -10.38 11.48 10.59
CA ARG A 100 -9.24 12.38 10.34
C ARG A 100 -8.25 11.84 9.28
N LEU A 101 -8.28 10.55 8.97
CA LEU A 101 -7.45 9.92 7.95
C LEU A 101 -8.03 10.00 6.53
N LEU A 102 -9.12 10.75 6.29
CA LEU A 102 -9.74 10.87 4.96
C LEU A 102 -8.75 11.23 3.84
N LYS A 103 -7.76 12.09 4.14
CA LYS A 103 -6.74 12.51 3.18
C LYS A 103 -5.48 11.63 3.16
N ARG A 104 -5.46 10.57 3.96
CA ARG A 104 -4.33 9.63 4.13
C ARG A 104 -4.70 8.17 3.87
N THR A 105 -5.97 7.88 3.59
CA THR A 105 -6.47 6.52 3.35
C THR A 105 -6.99 6.41 1.93
N PHE A 106 -6.48 5.42 1.20
CA PHE A 106 -6.83 5.13 -0.18
C PHE A 106 -6.91 3.62 -0.37
N THR A 107 -7.62 3.14 -1.38
CA THR A 107 -7.30 1.79 -1.87
C THR A 107 -5.94 1.83 -2.57
N VAL A 108 -5.22 0.70 -2.57
CA VAL A 108 -3.88 0.66 -3.18
C VAL A 108 -3.90 0.98 -4.67
N ARG A 109 -4.94 0.52 -5.40
CA ARG A 109 -5.12 0.78 -6.84
C ARG A 109 -5.55 2.22 -7.10
N GLU A 110 -6.41 2.80 -6.26
CA GLU A 110 -6.81 4.21 -6.33
C GLU A 110 -5.58 5.11 -6.23
N LEU A 111 -4.71 4.88 -5.22
CA LEU A 111 -3.52 5.71 -5.03
C LEU A 111 -2.53 5.57 -6.19
N ALA A 112 -2.32 4.36 -6.72
CA ALA A 112 -1.44 4.15 -7.86
C ALA A 112 -1.87 5.00 -9.08
N ARG A 113 -3.16 5.03 -9.40
CA ARG A 113 -3.69 5.87 -10.48
C ARG A 113 -3.63 7.37 -10.16
N MET A 114 -3.83 7.76 -8.91
CA MET A 114 -3.66 9.16 -8.51
C MET A 114 -2.22 9.65 -8.68
N ILE A 115 -1.23 8.80 -8.40
CA ILE A 115 0.19 9.11 -8.64
C ILE A 115 0.43 9.33 -10.14
N GLU A 116 -0.15 8.50 -11.02
CA GLU A 116 -0.04 8.70 -12.47
C GLU A 116 -0.66 10.03 -12.93
N ALA A 117 -1.85 10.36 -12.44
CA ALA A 117 -2.51 11.64 -12.74
C ALA A 117 -1.72 12.84 -12.17
N LEU A 118 -1.05 12.65 -11.04
CA LEU A 118 -0.21 13.66 -10.40
C LEU A 118 1.07 13.92 -11.20
N GLU A 119 1.77 12.88 -11.64
CA GLU A 119 2.98 13.01 -12.47
C GLU A 119 2.69 13.53 -13.88
N SER A 120 1.47 13.31 -14.38
CA SER A 120 1.05 13.77 -15.71
C SER A 120 0.59 15.22 -15.73
N ASP A 121 0.41 15.86 -14.57
CA ASP A 121 -0.02 17.26 -14.49
C ASP A 121 1.18 18.21 -14.36
N PRO A 122 1.51 19.01 -15.39
CA PRO A 122 2.63 19.94 -15.34
C PRO A 122 2.44 21.07 -14.32
N ALA A 123 1.22 21.30 -13.82
CA ALA A 123 0.96 22.29 -12.77
C ALA A 123 1.23 21.75 -11.35
N THR A 124 1.47 20.44 -11.20
CA THR A 124 1.73 19.83 -9.89
C THR A 124 3.22 19.78 -9.60
N GLU A 125 3.67 20.52 -8.60
CA GLU A 125 5.05 20.45 -8.10
C GLU A 125 5.19 19.29 -7.10
N ILE A 126 6.01 18.31 -7.47
CA ILE A 126 6.35 17.17 -6.62
C ILE A 126 7.67 17.49 -5.92
N PRO A 127 7.73 17.46 -4.57
CA PRO A 127 8.97 17.72 -3.86
C PRO A 127 10.09 16.76 -4.28
N GLY A 128 11.19 17.30 -4.81
CA GLY A 128 12.39 16.56 -5.21
C GLY A 128 13.30 16.19 -4.04
N GLY A 129 14.59 15.99 -4.32
CA GLY A 129 15.60 15.76 -3.30
C GLY A 129 15.82 14.29 -2.93
N THR A 130 17.00 14.01 -2.38
CA THR A 130 17.50 12.66 -2.12
C THR A 130 17.92 12.40 -0.68
N SER A 131 17.97 13.42 0.17
CA SER A 131 18.19 13.22 1.61
C SER A 131 16.97 12.60 2.27
N ASP A 132 17.17 11.91 3.39
CA ASP A 132 16.07 11.26 4.13
C ASP A 132 14.97 12.27 4.52
N GLU A 133 15.34 13.50 4.91
CA GLU A 133 14.38 14.56 5.26
C GLU A 133 13.52 14.98 4.06
N GLU A 134 14.10 15.07 2.87
CA GLU A 134 13.38 15.42 1.63
C GLU A 134 12.45 14.29 1.19
N VAL A 135 12.91 13.03 1.31
CA VAL A 135 12.09 11.84 1.03
C VAL A 135 10.92 11.78 2.00
N GLU A 136 11.16 11.99 3.30
CA GLU A 136 10.11 12.08 4.31
C GLU A 136 9.10 13.18 4.00
N TYR A 137 9.57 14.37 3.63
CA TYR A 137 8.71 15.49 3.28
C TYR A 137 7.85 15.15 2.05
N ARG A 138 8.44 14.60 0.99
CA ARG A 138 7.74 14.16 -0.22
C ARG A 138 6.63 13.17 0.11
N TRP A 139 6.93 12.10 0.82
CA TRP A 139 5.96 11.05 1.13
C TRP A 139 4.88 11.48 2.14
N LYS A 140 5.21 12.35 3.10
CA LYS A 140 4.20 12.94 4.00
C LYS A 140 3.27 13.92 3.28
N ARG A 141 3.72 14.54 2.18
CA ARG A 141 2.90 15.41 1.31
C ARG A 141 2.12 14.65 0.26
N LEU A 142 2.61 13.50 -0.20
CA LEU A 142 1.99 12.69 -1.27
C LEU A 142 0.48 12.46 -1.07
N PRO A 143 -0.02 12.01 0.11
CA PRO A 143 -1.45 11.79 0.32
C PRO A 143 -2.31 13.04 0.02
N HIS A 144 -1.80 14.22 0.41
CA HIS A 144 -2.49 15.47 0.16
C HIS A 144 -2.52 15.82 -1.33
N LEU A 145 -1.39 15.66 -2.04
CA LEU A 145 -1.31 15.93 -3.47
C LEU A 145 -2.16 14.94 -4.28
N ALA A 146 -2.09 13.65 -3.96
CA ALA A 146 -2.90 12.60 -4.58
C ALA A 146 -4.41 12.84 -4.41
N ALA A 147 -4.83 13.30 -3.22
CA ALA A 147 -6.23 13.62 -2.97
C ALA A 147 -6.79 14.74 -3.88
N LEU A 148 -5.94 15.67 -4.35
CA LEU A 148 -6.33 16.69 -5.33
C LEU A 148 -6.63 16.09 -6.72
N LYS A 149 -6.06 14.92 -7.01
CA LYS A 149 -6.23 14.19 -8.28
C LYS A 149 -7.36 13.16 -8.25
N ARG A 150 -8.08 13.03 -7.12
CA ARG A 150 -9.13 12.01 -6.95
C ARG A 150 -10.20 12.01 -8.03
N TYR A 151 -10.62 13.19 -8.49
CA TYR A 151 -11.60 13.28 -9.58
C TYR A 151 -11.03 12.81 -10.93
N GLN A 152 -9.79 13.17 -11.24
CA GLN A 152 -9.12 12.81 -12.49
C GLN A 152 -8.76 11.32 -12.54
N ALA A 153 -8.42 10.72 -11.40
CA ALA A 153 -8.08 9.30 -11.27
C ALA A 153 -9.32 8.39 -11.08
N ARG A 154 -10.53 8.95 -11.20
CA ARG A 154 -11.77 8.22 -10.99
C ARG A 154 -11.99 7.21 -12.12
N VAL A 155 -12.35 5.99 -11.74
CA VAL A 155 -12.75 4.91 -12.65
C VAL A 155 -14.26 4.91 -12.86
N ALA A 156 -14.68 4.40 -14.02
CA ALA A 156 -16.10 4.20 -14.33
C ALA A 156 -16.67 3.04 -13.49
N ASP A 157 -15.89 1.97 -13.33
CA ASP A 157 -16.22 0.83 -12.49
C ASP A 157 -15.39 0.85 -11.21
N GLN A 158 -16.05 0.99 -10.06
CA GLN A 158 -15.38 0.99 -8.76
C GLN A 158 -14.75 -0.37 -8.40
N SER A 159 -15.11 -1.45 -9.09
CA SER A 159 -14.45 -2.76 -8.91
C SER A 159 -12.95 -2.71 -9.28
N GLU A 160 -12.54 -1.71 -10.09
CA GLU A 160 -11.12 -1.46 -10.40
C GLU A 160 -10.30 -0.96 -9.20
N ASP A 161 -10.94 -0.64 -8.06
CA ASP A 161 -10.28 -0.31 -6.80
C ASP A 161 -10.08 -1.51 -5.87
N GLU A 162 -10.64 -2.66 -6.24
CA GLU A 162 -10.63 -3.86 -5.43
C GLU A 162 -9.39 -4.72 -5.71
N ILE A 163 -8.84 -5.30 -4.64
CA ILE A 163 -7.96 -6.46 -4.70
C ILE A 163 -8.80 -7.68 -4.31
N VAL A 164 -8.98 -8.59 -5.26
CA VAL A 164 -9.80 -9.79 -5.05
C VAL A 164 -9.35 -10.56 -3.81
N ASP A 165 -10.31 -11.01 -2.98
CA ASP A 165 -10.01 -11.81 -1.80
C ASP A 165 -9.77 -13.28 -2.18
N PRO A 166 -8.53 -13.79 -2.04
CA PRO A 166 -8.24 -15.17 -2.43
C PRO A 166 -8.49 -16.18 -1.31
N TYR A 167 -8.77 -15.73 -0.07
CA TYR A 167 -8.76 -16.61 1.09
C TYR A 167 -9.77 -17.77 0.94
N ARG A 168 -9.27 -19.01 1.06
CA ARG A 168 -10.05 -20.26 0.84
C ARG A 168 -10.68 -20.39 -0.55
N ARG A 169 -10.15 -19.70 -1.55
CA ARG A 169 -10.54 -19.82 -2.97
C ARG A 169 -9.51 -20.64 -3.74
N ASP A 170 -9.79 -20.87 -5.02
CA ASP A 170 -8.88 -21.59 -5.92
C ASP A 170 -7.65 -20.76 -6.28
N ASP A 171 -6.60 -21.43 -6.77
CA ASP A 171 -5.31 -20.80 -7.08
C ASP A 171 -5.43 -19.71 -8.15
N SER A 172 -6.40 -19.82 -9.05
CA SER A 172 -6.70 -18.78 -10.05
C SER A 172 -7.03 -17.42 -9.41
N VAL A 173 -7.67 -17.42 -8.24
CA VAL A 173 -8.01 -16.21 -7.48
C VAL A 173 -6.79 -15.64 -6.77
N TYR A 174 -5.87 -16.48 -6.30
CA TYR A 174 -4.57 -16.01 -5.78
C TYR A 174 -3.74 -15.35 -6.89
N GLN A 175 -3.74 -15.93 -8.09
CA GLN A 175 -3.09 -15.32 -9.26
C GLN A 175 -3.75 -14.00 -9.64
N GLN A 176 -5.08 -13.90 -9.54
CA GLN A 176 -5.78 -12.64 -9.77
C GLN A 176 -5.41 -11.59 -8.71
N MET A 177 -5.34 -11.97 -7.43
CA MET A 177 -4.87 -11.07 -6.37
C MET A 177 -3.49 -10.48 -6.70
N VAL A 178 -2.56 -11.32 -7.16
CA VAL A 178 -1.22 -10.85 -7.57
C VAL A 178 -1.31 -9.88 -8.74
N ARG A 179 -2.10 -10.20 -9.78
CA ARG A 179 -2.33 -9.31 -10.94
C ARG A 179 -2.92 -7.96 -10.56
N ASP A 180 -3.82 -7.93 -9.58
CA ASP A 180 -4.45 -6.69 -9.11
C ASP A 180 -3.49 -5.87 -8.23
N LEU A 181 -2.70 -6.54 -7.39
CA LEU A 181 -1.91 -5.89 -6.33
C LEU A 181 -0.51 -5.44 -6.80
N VAL A 182 0.22 -6.31 -7.50
CA VAL A 182 1.64 -6.07 -7.79
C VAL A 182 1.85 -4.81 -8.65
N PRO A 183 1.10 -4.56 -9.74
CA PRO A 183 1.28 -3.34 -10.52
C PRO A 183 1.06 -2.07 -9.70
N ALA A 184 0.08 -2.08 -8.78
CA ALA A 184 -0.17 -0.94 -7.91
C ALA A 184 0.98 -0.71 -6.90
N VAL A 185 1.50 -1.79 -6.30
CA VAL A 185 2.68 -1.72 -5.42
C VAL A 185 3.91 -1.22 -6.17
N GLU A 186 4.17 -1.72 -7.37
CA GLU A 186 5.29 -1.29 -8.20
C GLU A 186 5.18 0.18 -8.57
N ARG A 187 3.97 0.65 -8.86
CA ARG A 187 3.73 2.06 -9.17
C ARG A 187 4.10 2.99 -8.02
N LEU A 188 3.79 2.59 -6.77
CA LEU A 188 4.17 3.32 -5.56
C LEU A 188 5.69 3.35 -5.36
N VAL A 189 6.39 2.26 -5.66
CA VAL A 189 7.87 2.20 -5.59
C VAL A 189 8.49 3.07 -6.68
N GLU A 190 7.95 3.01 -7.90
CA GLU A 190 8.42 3.82 -9.03
C GLU A 190 8.32 5.32 -8.79
N PHE A 191 7.28 5.78 -8.08
CA PHE A 191 7.15 7.18 -7.69
C PHE A 191 8.41 7.69 -6.97
N GLU A 192 8.97 6.88 -6.06
CA GLU A 192 10.20 7.24 -5.36
C GLU A 192 11.45 7.04 -6.24
N ALA A 193 11.50 5.93 -6.99
CA ALA A 193 12.66 5.60 -7.82
C ALA A 193 12.91 6.64 -8.94
N ARG A 194 11.86 7.21 -9.54
CA ARG A 194 11.97 8.20 -10.63
C ARG A 194 12.63 9.51 -10.20
N ILE A 195 12.45 9.89 -8.94
CA ILE A 195 12.99 11.12 -8.37
C ILE A 195 14.47 10.93 -7.97
N THR A 196 14.96 9.68 -8.03
CA THR A 196 16.32 9.28 -7.65
C THR A 196 16.98 8.40 -8.72
N PRO A 197 17.22 8.91 -9.94
CA PRO A 197 17.69 8.08 -11.05
C PRO A 197 19.09 7.48 -10.85
N ASP A 198 19.92 8.04 -9.95
CA ASP A 198 21.34 7.70 -9.81
C ASP A 198 21.64 6.52 -8.86
N LEU A 199 20.62 5.77 -8.39
CA LEU A 199 20.77 4.63 -7.48
C LEU A 199 20.55 3.25 -8.14
N ARG A 200 20.65 3.16 -9.47
CA ARG A 200 20.57 1.90 -10.22
C ARG A 200 21.93 1.27 -10.49
#